data_AF-A0A959C3N5-F1
#
_entry.id   AF-A0A959C3N5-F1
#
_cell.length_a   1.000
_cell.length_b   1.000
_cell.length_c   1.000
_cell.angle_alpha   90.00
_cell.angle_beta   90.00
_cell.angle_gamma   90.00
#
_symmetry.space_group_name_H-M   'P 1'
#
loop_
_entity.id
_entity.type
_entity.pdbx_description
1 polymer ?
#
loop_
_entity_poly.entity_id
_entity_poly.type
_entity_poly.pdbx_seq_one_letter_code
_entity_poly.pdbx_strand_id
1 'polypeptide(L)'
;HLVMLNHESGIIPDESALKMFARQETHDPTDIDRARELAESEDVHLGLFYQDKNAKRYDQYGAHNLGFSSGQKMAAIESELDRYAI
;
A
#
# COMPACT_ATOMS: atom_id res chain seq x y z
N HIS A 1 25.54 -6.99 -4.70
CA HIS A 1 25.19 -8.26 -4.02
C HIS A 1 23.70 -8.29 -3.67
N LEU A 2 23.10 -9.45 -3.42
CA LEU A 2 21.68 -9.56 -3.06
C LEU A 2 21.51 -9.46 -1.54
N VAL A 3 20.60 -8.59 -1.08
CA VAL A 3 20.34 -8.32 0.34
C VAL A 3 18.83 -8.42 0.63
N MET A 4 18.46 -9.18 1.65
CA MET A 4 17.06 -9.25 2.10
C MET A 4 16.80 -8.20 3.19
N LEU A 5 15.80 -7.35 2.97
CA LEU A 5 15.30 -6.40 3.96
C LEU A 5 14.36 -7.12 4.92
N ASN A 6 14.65 -7.04 6.22
CA ASN A 6 13.89 -7.73 7.26
C ASN A 6 13.27 -6.74 8.26
N HIS A 7 11.97 -6.84 8.45
CA HIS A 7 11.20 -6.05 9.41
C HIS A 7 9.90 -6.75 9.77
N GLU A 8 9.43 -6.60 11.01
CA GLU A 8 8.16 -7.17 11.47
C GLU A 8 6.94 -6.62 10.71
N SER A 9 7.01 -5.36 10.29
CA SER A 9 6.00 -4.71 9.45
C SER A 9 6.29 -4.84 7.94
N GLY A 10 7.31 -5.61 7.59
CA GLY A 10 7.74 -5.86 6.21
C GLY A 10 7.08 -7.07 5.58
N ILE A 11 7.73 -7.60 4.54
CA ILE A 11 7.40 -8.92 3.99
C ILE A 11 8.19 -9.93 4.81
N ILE A 12 7.49 -10.84 5.52
CA ILE A 12 8.11 -11.90 6.32
C ILE A 12 8.15 -13.17 5.47
N PRO A 13 9.30 -13.52 4.87
CA PRO A 13 9.47 -14.79 4.17
C PRO A 13 9.60 -15.97 5.15
N ASP A 14 9.33 -17.16 4.65
CA ASP A 14 9.51 -18.41 5.40
C ASP A 14 10.97 -18.60 5.84
N GLU A 15 11.20 -19.27 6.98
CA GLU A 15 12.54 -19.48 7.53
C GLU A 15 13.50 -20.19 6.55
N SER A 16 12.98 -21.10 5.72
CA SER A 16 13.76 -21.79 4.69
C SER A 16 14.25 -20.82 3.61
N ALA A 17 13.42 -19.85 3.22
CA ALA A 17 13.77 -18.81 2.26
C ALA A 17 14.76 -17.80 2.86
N LEU A 18 14.60 -17.38 4.12
CA LEU A 18 15.56 -16.50 4.80
C LEU A 18 16.97 -17.07 4.82
N LYS A 19 17.11 -18.37 5.04
CA LYS A 19 18.42 -19.06 5.05
C LYS A 19 19.13 -19.05 3.69
N MET A 20 18.41 -18.83 2.59
CA MET A 20 19.02 -18.70 1.25
C MET A 20 19.67 -17.33 1.05
N PHE A 21 19.28 -16.31 1.82
CA PHE A 21 19.88 -14.98 1.76
C PHE A 21 21.06 -14.88 2.73
N ALA A 22 22.26 -14.89 2.18
CA ALA A 22 23.50 -14.79 2.95
C ALA A 22 23.66 -13.41 3.64
N ARG A 23 23.06 -12.35 3.08
CA ARG A 23 23.10 -11.00 3.61
C ARG A 23 21.67 -10.52 3.87
N GLN A 24 21.42 -10.13 5.12
CA GLN A 24 20.15 -9.61 5.57
C GLN A 24 20.40 -8.28 6.28
N GLU A 25 19.48 -7.35 6.12
CA GLU A 25 19.55 -6.02 6.72
C GLU A 25 18.22 -5.67 7.39
N THR A 26 18.27 -5.14 8.60
CA THR A 26 17.09 -4.62 9.29
C THR A 26 16.75 -3.25 8.74
N HIS A 27 15.50 -3.05 8.32
CA HIS A 27 15.04 -1.83 7.67
C HIS A 27 13.64 -1.45 8.14
N ASP A 28 13.40 -0.18 8.50
CA ASP A 28 12.05 0.29 8.85
C ASP A 28 11.31 0.80 7.59
N PRO A 29 10.22 0.14 7.16
CA PRO A 29 9.47 0.52 5.97
C PRO A 29 8.69 1.84 6.12
N THR A 30 8.71 2.50 7.27
CA THR A 30 8.12 3.83 7.46
C THR A 30 9.11 4.96 7.14
N ASP A 31 10.40 4.66 7.02
CA ASP A 31 11.45 5.63 6.68
C ASP A 31 11.64 5.72 5.15
N ILE A 32 11.07 6.77 4.55
CA ILE A 32 11.15 7.01 3.11
C ILE A 32 12.57 7.39 2.65
N ASP A 33 13.36 8.03 3.51
CA ASP A 33 14.70 8.48 3.13
C ASP A 33 15.63 7.27 3.08
N ARG A 34 15.56 6.39 4.09
CA ARG A 34 16.30 5.12 4.07
C ARG A 34 15.86 4.23 2.90
N ALA A 35 14.56 4.18 2.60
CA ALA A 35 14.04 3.43 1.46
C ALA A 35 14.65 3.90 0.12
N ARG A 36 14.85 5.21 -0.05
CA ARG A 36 15.49 5.79 -1.25
C ARG A 36 16.96 5.44 -1.32
N GLU A 37 17.69 5.57 -0.22
CA GLU A 37 19.12 5.19 -0.17
C GLU A 37 19.33 3.73 -0.58
N LEU A 38 18.49 2.81 -0.08
CA LEU A 38 18.53 1.39 -0.43
C LEU A 38 18.21 1.15 -1.91
N ALA A 39 17.26 1.90 -2.47
CA ALA A 39 16.86 1.78 -3.87
C ALA A 39 17.92 2.33 -4.84
N GLU A 40 18.73 3.30 -4.41
CA GLU A 40 19.81 3.90 -5.20
C GLU A 40 21.16 3.18 -5.04
N SER A 41 21.27 2.25 -4.10
CA SER A 41 22.50 1.51 -3.85
C SER A 41 22.89 0.57 -5.00
N GLU A 42 24.18 0.22 -5.07
CA GLU A 42 24.70 -0.79 -6.01
C GLU A 42 24.27 -2.23 -5.65
N ASP A 43 23.83 -2.45 -4.42
CA ASP A 43 23.32 -3.73 -3.95
C ASP A 43 21.86 -3.93 -4.38
N VAL A 44 21.49 -5.16 -4.75
CA VAL A 44 20.12 -5.51 -5.08
C VAL A 44 19.40 -5.86 -3.78
N HIS A 45 18.48 -4.98 -3.36
CA HIS A 45 17.69 -5.19 -2.16
C HIS A 45 16.34 -5.83 -2.50
N LEU A 46 15.93 -6.82 -1.70
CA LEU A 46 14.65 -7.52 -1.83
C LEU A 46 13.87 -7.40 -0.52
N GLY A 47 12.60 -6.99 -0.60
CA GLY A 47 11.72 -6.84 0.56
C GLY A 47 10.81 -5.62 0.43
N LEU A 48 10.20 -5.21 1.54
CA LEU A 48 9.40 -4.00 1.59
C LEU A 48 10.31 -2.79 1.83
N PHE A 49 10.42 -1.90 0.84
CA PHE A 49 11.20 -0.66 0.96
C PHE A 49 10.44 0.42 1.71
N TYR A 50 9.17 0.66 1.34
CA TYR A 50 8.38 1.71 1.97
C TYR A 50 6.89 1.38 1.99
N GLN A 51 6.22 1.72 3.09
CA GLN A 51 4.78 1.68 3.24
C GLN A 51 4.32 2.74 4.24
N ASP A 52 3.49 3.67 3.76
CA ASP A 52 2.70 4.53 4.63
C ASP A 52 1.23 4.09 4.63
N LYS A 53 0.82 3.47 5.75
CA LYS A 53 -0.57 3.01 5.95
C LYS A 53 -1.54 4.16 6.25
N ASN A 54 -1.03 5.34 6.57
CA ASN A 54 -1.81 6.54 6.88
C ASN A 54 -1.90 7.50 5.67
N ALA A 55 -1.23 7.17 4.56
CA ALA A 55 -1.29 7.95 3.33
C ALA A 55 -2.75 8.11 2.91
N LYS A 56 -3.15 9.35 2.64
CA LYS A 56 -4.49 9.68 2.16
C LYS A 56 -4.76 8.91 0.87
N ARG A 57 -5.79 8.06 0.89
CA ARG A 57 -6.19 7.33 -0.30
C ARG A 57 -7.24 8.12 -1.07
N TYR A 58 -7.14 8.11 -2.40
CA TYR A 58 -8.05 8.85 -3.26
C TYR A 58 -9.51 8.40 -3.12
N ASP A 59 -9.74 7.11 -2.88
CA ASP A 59 -11.06 6.53 -2.63
C ASP A 59 -11.73 7.06 -1.34
N GLN A 60 -10.95 7.40 -0.32
CA GLN A 60 -11.43 8.04 0.91
C GLN A 60 -11.70 9.54 0.73
N TYR A 61 -11.00 10.19 -0.21
CA TYR A 61 -11.13 11.63 -0.48
C TYR A 61 -12.22 11.96 -1.52
N GLY A 62 -12.40 11.11 -2.54
CA GLY A 62 -13.42 11.29 -3.58
C GLY A 62 -14.86 11.20 -3.06
N ALA A 63 -15.07 10.48 -1.96
CA ALA A 63 -16.33 10.44 -1.23
C ALA A 63 -16.64 11.75 -0.47
N HIS A 64 -15.65 12.64 -0.31
CA HIS A 64 -15.79 13.88 0.45
C HIS A 64 -16.16 15.09 -0.43
N ASN A 65 -15.89 15.06 -1.75
CA ASN A 65 -16.15 16.16 -2.70
C ASN A 65 -17.38 15.96 -3.60
N LEU A 66 -18.00 14.78 -3.56
CA LEU A 66 -19.34 14.58 -4.08
C LEU A 66 -20.16 14.29 -2.83
N GLY A 67 -21.04 15.21 -2.42
CA GLY A 67 -21.87 15.13 -1.19
C GLY A 67 -22.84 13.94 -1.11
N PHE A 68 -22.54 12.85 -1.79
CA PHE A 68 -23.27 11.60 -1.82
C PHE A 68 -22.26 10.44 -1.76
N SER A 69 -22.33 9.67 -0.68
CA SER A 69 -21.75 8.34 -0.62
C SER A 69 -22.28 7.46 -1.76
N SER A 70 -21.57 6.38 -2.11
CA SER A 70 -21.99 5.46 -3.16
C SER A 70 -23.42 4.94 -2.95
N GLY A 71 -23.83 4.71 -1.70
CA GLY A 71 -25.21 4.30 -1.36
C GLY A 71 -26.24 5.39 -1.65
N GLN A 72 -25.93 6.65 -1.37
CA GLN A 72 -26.84 7.76 -1.68
C GLN A 72 -26.96 8.02 -3.19
N LYS A 73 -25.90 7.75 -3.97
CA LYS A 73 -25.97 7.81 -5.44
C LYS A 73 -26.90 6.73 -6.00
N MET A 74 -26.83 5.51 -5.49
CA MET A 74 -27.72 4.42 -5.92
C MET A 74 -29.18 4.74 -5.59
N ALA A 75 -29.47 5.22 -4.38
CA ALA A 75 -30.82 5.62 -3.98
C ALA A 75 -31.38 6.78 -4.84
N ALA A 76 -30.53 7.74 -5.23
CA ALA A 76 -30.94 8.83 -6.12
C ALA A 76 -31.24 8.32 -7.55
N ILE A 77 -30.46 7.36 -8.05
CA ILE A 77 -30.69 6.74 -9.36
C ILE A 77 -32.00 5.93 -9.34
N GLU A 78 -32.23 5.11 -8.32
CA GLU A 78 -33.49 4.35 -8.16
C GLU A 78 -34.70 5.27 -8.10
N SER A 79 -34.64 6.36 -7.31
CA SER A 79 -35.74 7.33 -7.22
C SER A 79 -36.04 8.05 -8.54
N GLU A 80 -35.04 8.30 -9.39
CA GLU A 80 -35.28 8.87 -10.71
C GLU A 80 -35.84 7.82 -11.68
N LEU A 81 -35.36 6.58 -11.65
CA LEU A 81 -35.88 5.50 -12.48
C LEU A 81 -37.35 5.16 -12.15
N ASP A 82 -37.73 5.16 -10.87
CA ASP A 82 -39.13 4.97 -10.44
C ASP A 82 -40.06 6.06 -10.98
N ARG A 83 -39.56 7.29 -11.20
CA ARG A 83 -40.35 8.38 -11.80
C ARG A 83 -40.66 8.13 -13.27
N TYR A 84 -39.80 7.38 -13.97
CA TYR A 84 -39.96 7.03 -15.38
C TYR A 84 -40.59 5.66 -15.61
N ALA A 85 -41.00 4.95 -14.55
CA ALA A 85 -41.67 3.66 -14.62
C ALA A 85 -43.19 3.74 -14.89
N ILE A 86 -43.66 4.82 -15.53
CA ILE A 86 -45.06 4.97 -16.01
C ILE A 86 -45.21 4.33 -17.39
#